data_AF-A0A0L0KE43-F1
#
_entry.id   AF-A0A0L0KE43-F1
#
_cell.length_a   1.000
_cell.length_b   1.000
_cell.length_c   1.000
_cell.angle_alpha   90.00
_cell.angle_beta   90.00
_cell.angle_gamma   90.00
#
_symmetry.space_group_name_H-M   'P 1'
#
loop_
_entity.id
_entity.type
_entity.pdbx_description
1 polymer ?
#
loop_
_entity_poly.entity_id
_entity_poly.type
_entity_poly.pdbx_seq_one_letter_code
_entity_poly.pdbx_strand_id
1 'polypeptide(L)'
;MLEFHLSEIGLFGTARARDAQLRGLARFLPETGPEPLDKAELLEIEGECRRDRLALLDATDEAYRSSPQGRAFAAWLAGAEPAELICTRKGDTSLEEVHRYIVRDSVQWLTLWLAGYRRDPLWHALAKAVALMAVLDDVVVPPQDVAGGVHRIGDESLGEVLDRVKALGGDRDARWLAHAYQETLFSARIQFHEKWSTAGPDMAPEGRFDAIQAYVREPDVLRASIVRTYAAETLPVLHLIAYYFRLPFDDCDWASFVSAGVAQTLGMDISKDQHGVGVKEPTNFGVRPDRHEQQNAQHRTRLHRTFLRLTAYFHDATDFPSTIYDRYSRVSLSYARFVDRYIERHNMTRLPTTGTLPTAVNDVLTGR
;
A
#
# COMPACT_ATOMS: atom_id res chain seq x y z
N MET A 1 -1.66 -26.86 2.28
CA MET A 1 -2.18 -26.25 1.02
C MET A 1 -1.47 -24.94 0.66
N LEU A 2 -1.26 -23.99 1.60
CA LEU A 2 -0.32 -22.86 1.42
C LEU A 2 1.12 -23.34 1.11
N GLU A 3 1.50 -24.47 1.71
CA GLU A 3 2.77 -25.19 1.53
C GLU A 3 2.99 -25.72 0.10
N PHE A 4 1.92 -25.91 -0.69
CA PHE A 4 2.00 -26.53 -2.02
C PHE A 4 2.14 -25.51 -3.17
N HIS A 5 1.70 -24.26 -2.96
CA HIS A 5 1.81 -23.21 -3.98
C HIS A 5 3.03 -22.30 -3.79
N LEU A 6 3.57 -22.20 -2.57
CA LEU A 6 4.81 -21.47 -2.29
C LEU A 6 6.08 -22.26 -2.65
N SER A 7 5.97 -23.56 -2.94
CA SER A 7 7.08 -24.39 -3.40
C SER A 7 7.44 -24.14 -4.88
N GLU A 8 6.51 -23.67 -5.70
CA GLU A 8 6.78 -23.41 -7.14
C GLU A 8 7.66 -22.16 -7.39
N ILE A 9 7.84 -21.28 -6.39
CA ILE A 9 8.67 -20.07 -6.48
C ILE A 9 9.91 -20.08 -5.57
N GLY A 10 10.25 -21.21 -4.94
CA GLY A 10 11.51 -21.35 -4.18
C GLY A 10 11.59 -20.55 -2.87
N LEU A 11 10.51 -19.92 -2.40
CA LEU A 11 10.51 -19.04 -1.22
C LEU A 11 10.35 -19.79 0.13
N PHE A 12 10.13 -21.10 0.10
CA PHE A 12 9.68 -21.85 1.28
C PHE A 12 10.78 -22.35 2.23
N GLY A 13 11.97 -22.71 1.73
CA GLY A 13 13.04 -23.28 2.56
C GLY A 13 13.56 -22.33 3.64
N THR A 14 13.66 -21.04 3.31
CA THR A 14 14.13 -20.01 4.24
C THR A 14 13.04 -19.60 5.23
N ALA A 15 11.77 -19.58 4.79
CA ALA A 15 10.60 -19.16 5.58
C ALA A 15 10.46 -19.95 6.89
N ARG A 16 10.54 -21.28 6.78
CA ARG A 16 10.27 -22.24 7.87
C ARG A 16 11.33 -22.25 8.97
N ALA A 17 12.61 -22.03 8.63
CA ALA A 17 13.68 -21.97 9.63
C ALA A 17 13.61 -20.72 10.53
N ARG A 18 12.85 -19.68 10.13
CA ARG A 18 12.79 -18.38 10.82
C ARG A 18 11.42 -18.04 11.42
N ASP A 19 10.39 -18.84 11.14
CA ASP A 19 9.07 -18.77 11.79
C ASP A 19 9.15 -19.00 13.32
N ALA A 20 10.22 -19.64 13.79
CA ALA A 20 10.55 -19.76 15.21
C ALA A 20 10.77 -18.40 15.92
N GLN A 21 11.15 -17.34 15.18
CA GLN A 21 11.36 -16.00 15.73
C GLN A 21 10.05 -15.22 15.90
N LEU A 22 9.04 -15.43 15.04
CA LEU A 22 7.71 -14.82 15.20
C LEU A 22 6.95 -15.43 16.39
N ARG A 23 7.13 -16.72 16.67
CA ARG A 23 6.65 -17.34 17.93
C ARG A 23 7.32 -16.76 19.18
N GLY A 24 8.45 -16.07 19.03
CA GLY A 24 9.12 -15.33 20.10
C GLY A 24 8.38 -14.05 20.51
N LEU A 25 7.67 -13.39 19.59
CA LEU A 25 6.85 -12.21 19.91
C LEU A 25 5.60 -12.55 20.74
N ALA A 26 5.10 -13.79 20.62
CA ALA A 26 4.02 -14.30 21.47
C ALA A 26 4.42 -14.46 22.95
N ARG A 27 5.72 -14.46 23.28
CA ARG A 27 6.21 -14.58 24.68
C ARG A 27 6.09 -13.28 25.48
N PHE A 28 5.72 -12.17 24.84
CA PHE A 28 5.47 -10.87 25.48
C PHE A 28 3.98 -10.52 25.58
N LEU A 29 3.11 -11.46 25.24
CA LEU A 29 1.68 -11.32 25.44
C LEU A 29 1.35 -11.74 26.88
N PRO A 30 0.54 -10.96 27.63
CA PRO A 30 0.00 -11.42 28.91
C PRO A 30 -0.73 -12.77 28.71
N GLU A 31 -0.87 -13.54 29.78
CA GLU A 31 -1.64 -14.81 29.77
C GLU A 31 -3.09 -14.62 29.30
N THR A 32 -3.58 -13.39 29.34
CA THR A 32 -4.74 -12.90 28.60
C THR A 32 -4.28 -12.12 27.36
N GLY A 33 -4.73 -12.55 26.18
CA GLY A 33 -4.46 -11.81 24.94
C GLY A 33 -4.93 -10.34 25.02
N PRO A 34 -4.43 -9.45 24.15
CA PRO A 34 -4.86 -8.06 24.17
C PRO A 34 -6.35 -7.96 23.81
N GLU A 35 -7.08 -7.09 24.51
CA GLU A 35 -8.49 -6.83 24.20
C GLU A 35 -8.64 -6.29 22.76
N PRO A 36 -9.62 -6.79 21.99
CA PRO A 36 -9.94 -6.25 20.67
C PRO A 36 -10.17 -4.74 20.72
N LEU A 37 -9.98 -4.07 19.59
CA LEU A 37 -10.46 -2.70 19.43
C LEU A 37 -11.98 -2.69 19.42
N ASP A 38 -12.60 -1.73 20.12
CA ASP A 38 -14.03 -1.53 20.01
C ASP A 38 -14.37 -1.03 18.60
N LYS A 39 -15.43 -1.60 18.03
CA LYS A 39 -15.86 -1.29 16.66
C LYS A 39 -16.31 0.16 16.53
N ALA A 40 -17.07 0.67 17.50
CA ALA A 40 -17.60 2.03 17.44
C ALA A 40 -16.45 3.05 17.59
N GLU A 41 -15.53 2.81 18.52
CA GLU A 41 -14.32 3.62 18.70
C GLU A 41 -13.48 3.67 17.41
N LEU A 42 -13.23 2.52 16.76
CA LEU A 42 -12.47 2.49 15.50
C LEU A 42 -13.13 3.32 14.40
N LEU A 43 -14.45 3.20 14.24
CA LEU A 43 -15.19 3.93 13.22
C LEU A 43 -15.31 5.43 13.52
N GLU A 44 -15.40 5.81 14.78
CA GLU A 44 -15.38 7.21 15.21
C GLU A 44 -14.03 7.85 14.85
N ILE A 45 -12.92 7.20 15.24
CA ILE A 45 -11.57 7.66 14.91
C ILE A 45 -11.36 7.71 13.40
N GLU A 46 -11.76 6.68 12.67
CA GLU A 46 -11.64 6.66 11.21
C GLU A 46 -12.43 7.80 10.57
N GLY A 47 -13.67 8.03 11.01
CA GLY A 47 -14.50 9.11 10.52
C GLY A 47 -13.88 10.50 10.76
N GLU A 48 -13.25 10.71 11.92
CA GLU A 48 -12.45 11.92 12.19
C GLU A 48 -11.27 12.05 11.24
N CYS A 49 -10.42 11.01 11.17
CA CYS A 49 -9.25 11.00 10.29
C CYS A 49 -9.63 11.27 8.82
N ARG A 50 -10.71 10.67 8.33
CA ARG A 50 -11.21 10.87 6.96
C ARG A 50 -11.65 12.31 6.74
N ARG A 51 -12.41 12.91 7.66
CA ARG A 51 -12.87 14.31 7.56
C ARG A 51 -11.69 15.29 7.59
N ASP A 52 -10.80 15.15 8.56
CA ASP A 52 -9.66 16.06 8.72
C ASP A 52 -8.71 15.96 7.52
N ARG A 53 -8.58 14.74 6.95
CA ARG A 53 -7.79 14.52 5.73
C ARG A 53 -8.41 15.16 4.49
N LEU A 54 -9.71 15.04 4.30
CA LEU A 54 -10.43 15.70 3.21
C LEU A 54 -10.25 17.23 3.29
N ALA A 55 -10.44 17.80 4.48
CA ALA A 55 -10.23 19.22 4.71
C ALA A 55 -8.79 19.67 4.40
N LEU A 56 -7.79 18.86 4.80
CA LEU A 56 -6.40 19.15 4.45
C LEU A 56 -6.17 19.08 2.93
N LEU A 57 -6.63 18.02 2.27
CA LEU A 57 -6.46 17.84 0.83
C LEU A 57 -7.05 19.01 0.04
N ASP A 58 -8.24 19.47 0.41
CA ASP A 58 -8.88 20.60 -0.24
C ASP A 58 -8.08 21.90 -0.03
N ALA A 59 -7.53 22.10 1.17
CA ALA A 59 -6.64 23.22 1.46
C ALA A 59 -5.30 23.13 0.70
N THR A 60 -4.73 21.93 0.55
CA THR A 60 -3.50 21.69 -0.22
C THR A 60 -3.73 21.88 -1.72
N ASP A 61 -4.86 21.43 -2.27
CA ASP A 61 -5.26 21.67 -3.66
C ASP A 61 -5.47 23.16 -3.96
N GLU A 62 -6.05 23.91 -3.01
CA GLU A 62 -6.18 25.36 -3.15
C GLU A 62 -4.82 26.05 -3.10
N ALA A 63 -3.95 25.65 -2.17
CA ALA A 63 -2.59 26.17 -2.10
C ALA A 63 -1.78 25.86 -3.37
N TYR A 64 -1.94 24.67 -3.95
CA TYR A 64 -1.36 24.29 -5.24
C TYR A 64 -1.78 25.24 -6.35
N ARG A 65 -3.08 25.45 -6.50
CA ARG A 65 -3.61 26.25 -7.61
C ARG A 65 -3.30 27.74 -7.47
N SER A 66 -3.32 28.27 -6.24
CA SER A 66 -3.19 29.71 -5.97
C SER A 66 -1.73 30.18 -5.78
N SER A 67 -0.80 29.31 -5.37
CA SER A 67 0.56 29.73 -5.03
C SER A 67 1.47 29.90 -6.26
N PRO A 68 2.45 30.83 -6.22
CA PRO A 68 3.53 30.90 -7.22
C PRO A 68 4.27 29.57 -7.39
N GLN A 69 4.50 28.84 -6.29
CA GLN A 69 5.20 27.56 -6.28
C GLN A 69 4.42 26.47 -7.00
N GLY A 70 3.11 26.36 -6.75
CA GLY A 70 2.28 25.39 -7.46
C GLY A 70 2.17 25.70 -8.96
N ARG A 71 2.17 26.98 -9.36
CA ARG A 71 2.31 27.36 -10.79
C ARG A 71 3.65 26.97 -11.38
N ALA A 72 4.75 27.15 -10.64
CA ALA A 72 6.07 26.71 -11.08
C ALA A 72 6.15 25.18 -11.22
N PHE A 73 5.58 24.44 -10.28
CA PHE A 73 5.49 22.97 -10.34
C PHE A 73 4.63 22.50 -11.52
N ALA A 74 3.48 23.14 -11.76
CA ALA A 74 2.64 22.87 -12.93
C ALA A 74 3.38 23.14 -14.25
N ALA A 75 4.15 24.22 -14.33
CA ALA A 75 4.95 24.55 -15.50
C ALA A 75 6.08 23.54 -15.72
N TRP A 76 6.75 23.09 -14.66
CA TRP A 76 7.74 22.00 -14.74
C TRP A 76 7.07 20.71 -15.22
N LEU A 77 5.97 20.28 -14.62
CA LEU A 77 5.24 19.07 -15.02
C LEU A 77 4.87 19.06 -16.51
N ALA A 78 4.44 20.20 -17.04
CA ALA A 78 4.05 20.31 -18.44
C ALA A 78 5.22 20.15 -19.43
N GLY A 79 6.46 20.35 -18.98
CA GLY A 79 7.67 20.23 -19.79
C GLY A 79 8.65 19.16 -19.29
N ALA A 80 8.28 18.38 -18.26
CA ALA A 80 9.14 17.39 -17.65
C ALA A 80 9.33 16.20 -18.59
N GLU A 81 10.58 15.80 -18.78
CA GLU A 81 10.89 14.56 -19.48
C GLU A 81 10.46 13.35 -18.62
N PRO A 82 10.09 12.21 -19.25
CA PRO A 82 9.62 11.03 -18.52
C PRO A 82 10.51 10.57 -17.36
N ALA A 83 11.84 10.72 -17.49
CA ALA A 83 12.78 10.36 -16.44
C ALA A 83 12.72 11.26 -15.21
N GLU A 84 12.34 12.53 -15.38
CA GLU A 84 12.22 13.51 -14.28
C GLU A 84 11.00 13.26 -13.40
N LEU A 85 10.02 12.51 -13.91
CA LEU A 85 8.83 12.11 -13.17
C LEU A 85 9.07 10.91 -12.22
N ILE A 86 10.26 10.28 -12.28
CA ILE A 86 10.58 9.07 -11.51
C ILE A 86 11.11 9.43 -10.12
N CYS A 87 10.50 8.87 -9.08
CA CYS A 87 10.81 9.12 -7.66
C CYS A 87 11.44 7.92 -6.94
N THR A 88 11.79 6.85 -7.66
CA THR A 88 12.22 5.56 -7.06
C THR A 88 13.58 5.63 -6.35
N ARG A 89 14.45 6.58 -6.74
CA ARG A 89 15.84 6.73 -6.28
C ARG A 89 16.74 5.51 -6.53
N LYS A 90 16.33 4.58 -7.42
CA LYS A 90 17.04 3.33 -7.75
C LYS A 90 17.84 3.40 -9.05
N GLY A 91 17.97 4.59 -9.63
CA GLY A 91 18.67 4.82 -10.90
C GLY A 91 17.87 4.38 -12.14
N ASP A 92 16.55 4.27 -12.03
CA ASP A 92 15.71 3.94 -13.18
C ASP A 92 15.79 5.06 -14.23
N THR A 93 15.86 4.67 -15.51
CA THR A 93 16.13 5.61 -16.62
C THR A 93 14.92 5.87 -17.51
N SER A 94 13.85 5.08 -17.37
CA SER A 94 12.63 5.21 -18.17
C SER A 94 11.38 4.80 -17.41
N LEU A 95 10.23 5.39 -17.77
CA LEU A 95 8.93 4.99 -17.21
C LEU A 95 8.58 3.54 -17.55
N GLU A 96 8.96 3.05 -18.73
CA GLU A 96 8.73 1.66 -19.14
C GLU A 96 9.43 0.66 -18.21
N GLU A 97 10.66 0.96 -17.81
CA GLU A 97 11.40 0.16 -16.83
C GLU A 97 10.71 0.18 -15.46
N VAL A 98 10.32 1.35 -14.97
CA VAL A 98 9.58 1.49 -13.70
C VAL A 98 8.26 0.71 -13.75
N HIS A 99 7.52 0.79 -14.87
CA HIS A 99 6.29 0.05 -15.10
C HIS A 99 6.49 -1.47 -15.09
N ARG A 100 7.59 -1.99 -15.64
CA ARG A 100 7.91 -3.43 -15.53
C ARG A 100 8.13 -3.84 -14.08
N TYR A 101 8.89 -3.04 -13.32
CA TYR A 101 9.14 -3.33 -11.92
C TYR A 101 7.88 -3.21 -11.05
N ILE A 102 7.01 -2.23 -11.31
CA ILE A 102 5.76 -2.11 -10.53
C ILE A 102 4.78 -3.25 -10.83
N VAL A 103 4.75 -3.73 -12.08
CA VAL A 103 3.97 -4.93 -12.43
C VAL A 103 4.57 -6.17 -11.76
N ARG A 104 5.89 -6.33 -11.74
CA ARG A 104 6.57 -7.40 -10.99
C ARG A 104 6.17 -7.38 -9.52
N ASP A 105 6.28 -6.22 -8.89
CA ASP A 105 5.95 -6.04 -7.47
C ASP A 105 4.47 -6.40 -7.23
N SER A 106 3.57 -5.97 -8.12
CA SER A 106 2.13 -6.26 -8.04
C SER A 106 1.81 -7.75 -8.20
N VAL A 107 2.52 -8.46 -9.08
CA VAL A 107 2.42 -9.92 -9.23
C VAL A 107 2.84 -10.62 -7.95
N GLN A 108 3.98 -10.21 -7.34
CA GLN A 108 4.47 -10.76 -6.09
C GLN A 108 3.48 -10.50 -4.93
N TRP A 109 2.98 -9.27 -4.82
CA TRP A 109 2.00 -8.87 -3.83
C TRP A 109 0.69 -9.64 -3.94
N LEU A 110 0.08 -9.66 -5.12
CA LEU A 110 -1.19 -10.33 -5.32
C LEU A 110 -1.07 -11.85 -5.11
N THR A 111 0.09 -12.43 -5.47
CA THR A 111 0.39 -13.84 -5.18
C THR A 111 0.43 -14.11 -3.68
N LEU A 112 1.03 -13.22 -2.89
CA LEU A 112 1.06 -13.34 -1.43
C LEU A 112 -0.35 -13.16 -0.82
N TRP A 113 -1.08 -12.12 -1.22
CA TRP A 113 -2.43 -11.84 -0.71
C TRP A 113 -3.46 -12.93 -1.04
N LEU A 114 -3.44 -13.44 -2.28
CA LEU A 114 -4.38 -14.48 -2.74
C LEU A 114 -3.90 -15.91 -2.45
N ALA A 115 -2.73 -16.06 -1.81
CA ALA A 115 -2.10 -17.35 -1.52
C ALA A 115 -1.79 -18.21 -2.77
N GLY A 116 -1.36 -17.57 -3.85
CA GLY A 116 -0.90 -18.24 -5.06
C GLY A 116 -1.03 -17.38 -6.31
N TYR A 117 -0.14 -17.62 -7.26
CA TYR A 117 -0.25 -17.11 -8.63
C TYR A 117 -1.33 -17.91 -9.37
N ARG A 118 -2.12 -17.23 -10.20
CA ARG A 118 -3.12 -17.86 -11.05
C ARG A 118 -3.00 -17.34 -12.48
N ARG A 119 -3.02 -18.26 -13.43
CA ARG A 119 -2.89 -17.98 -14.88
C ARG A 119 -4.23 -17.64 -15.53
N ASP A 120 -5.21 -17.17 -14.75
CA ASP A 120 -6.52 -16.81 -15.27
C ASP A 120 -6.55 -15.32 -15.65
N PRO A 121 -7.25 -14.94 -16.75
CA PRO A 121 -7.24 -13.55 -17.24
C PRO A 121 -7.71 -12.52 -16.21
N LEU A 122 -8.61 -12.91 -15.30
CA LEU A 122 -9.10 -12.03 -14.26
C LEU A 122 -8.01 -11.74 -13.24
N TRP A 123 -7.27 -12.74 -12.79
CA TRP A 123 -6.13 -12.52 -11.89
C TRP A 123 -5.11 -11.58 -12.52
N HIS A 124 -4.80 -11.74 -13.81
CA HIS A 124 -3.88 -10.83 -14.51
C HIS A 124 -4.43 -9.40 -14.59
N ALA A 125 -5.73 -9.24 -14.87
CA ALA A 125 -6.38 -7.93 -14.87
C ALA A 125 -6.36 -7.28 -13.47
N LEU A 126 -6.52 -8.05 -12.39
CA LEU A 126 -6.35 -7.56 -11.03
C LEU A 126 -4.92 -7.15 -10.72
N ALA A 127 -3.92 -7.95 -11.12
CA ALA A 127 -2.51 -7.60 -10.94
C ALA A 127 -2.15 -6.30 -11.68
N LYS A 128 -2.72 -6.10 -12.87
CA LYS A 128 -2.58 -4.86 -13.64
C LYS A 128 -3.24 -3.67 -12.95
N ALA A 129 -4.44 -3.85 -12.38
CA ALA A 129 -5.11 -2.81 -11.61
C ALA A 129 -4.29 -2.40 -10.38
N VAL A 130 -3.76 -3.38 -9.63
CA VAL A 130 -2.85 -3.13 -8.50
C VAL A 130 -1.60 -2.35 -8.95
N ALA A 131 -1.03 -2.69 -10.10
CA ALA A 131 0.13 -1.98 -10.64
C ALA A 131 -0.17 -0.51 -10.97
N LEU A 132 -1.32 -0.23 -11.58
CA LEU A 132 -1.78 1.13 -11.87
C LEU A 132 -2.10 1.96 -10.62
N MET A 133 -2.46 1.30 -9.52
CA MET A 133 -2.63 1.96 -8.21
C MET A 133 -1.27 2.23 -7.57
N ALA A 134 -0.39 1.23 -7.55
CA ALA A 134 0.88 1.29 -6.83
C ALA A 134 1.96 2.16 -7.50
N VAL A 135 1.86 2.40 -8.81
CA VAL A 135 2.82 3.27 -9.53
C VAL A 135 2.84 4.70 -8.98
N LEU A 136 1.76 5.10 -8.31
CA LEU A 136 1.62 6.40 -7.66
C LEU A 136 2.62 6.61 -6.53
N ASP A 137 3.22 5.56 -5.95
CA ASP A 137 4.37 5.68 -5.05
C ASP A 137 5.64 6.15 -5.79
N ASP A 138 5.84 5.68 -7.02
CA ASP A 138 7.13 5.70 -7.70
C ASP A 138 7.24 6.75 -8.81
N VAL A 139 6.11 7.23 -9.35
CA VAL A 139 6.07 8.20 -10.46
C VAL A 139 5.16 9.37 -10.12
N VAL A 140 5.58 10.60 -10.39
CA VAL A 140 4.71 11.78 -10.27
C VAL A 140 3.64 11.68 -11.35
N VAL A 141 2.42 11.29 -10.95
CA VAL A 141 1.27 11.21 -11.84
C VAL A 141 0.23 12.22 -11.38
N PRO A 142 -0.15 13.20 -12.22
CA PRO A 142 -1.22 14.12 -11.88
C PRO A 142 -2.56 13.39 -11.65
N PRO A 143 -3.34 13.74 -10.62
CA PRO A 143 -4.61 13.05 -10.33
C PRO A 143 -5.60 13.06 -11.51
N GLN A 144 -5.61 14.14 -12.30
CA GLN A 144 -6.44 14.25 -13.50
C GLN A 144 -6.02 13.28 -14.61
N ASP A 145 -4.75 12.86 -14.65
CA ASP A 145 -4.27 11.91 -15.66
C ASP A 145 -4.69 10.48 -15.31
N VAL A 146 -4.81 10.17 -14.01
CA VAL A 146 -5.45 8.93 -13.53
C VAL A 146 -6.94 8.96 -13.83
N ALA A 147 -7.62 10.07 -13.50
CA ALA A 147 -9.06 10.23 -13.70
C ALA A 147 -9.46 10.21 -15.19
N GLY A 148 -8.68 10.87 -16.04
CA GLY A 148 -8.93 10.98 -17.49
C GLY A 148 -8.43 9.79 -18.31
N GLY A 149 -7.74 8.81 -17.69
CA GLY A 149 -7.18 7.66 -18.39
C GLY A 149 -5.98 7.99 -19.30
N VAL A 150 -5.31 9.12 -19.03
CA VAL A 150 -4.08 9.54 -19.70
C VAL A 150 -2.90 8.71 -19.20
N HIS A 151 -2.82 8.48 -17.88
CA HIS A 151 -1.80 7.61 -17.31
C HIS A 151 -2.12 6.14 -17.64
N ARG A 152 -1.13 5.44 -18.20
CA ARG A 152 -1.26 4.06 -18.67
C ARG A 152 -0.01 3.26 -18.28
N ILE A 153 -0.24 1.99 -17.97
CA ILE A 153 0.83 0.99 -17.89
C ILE A 153 0.63 0.06 -19.08
N GLY A 154 1.63 -0.06 -19.96
CA GLY A 154 1.40 -0.62 -21.29
C GLY A 154 0.34 0.20 -22.01
N ASP A 155 -0.65 -0.46 -22.61
CA ASP A 155 -1.66 0.21 -23.44
C ASP A 155 -2.97 0.52 -22.71
N GLU A 156 -3.05 0.29 -21.40
CA GLU A 156 -4.31 0.37 -20.64
C GLU A 156 -4.21 1.34 -19.45
N SER A 157 -5.29 2.10 -19.26
CA SER A 157 -5.56 2.96 -18.10
C SER A 157 -6.28 2.19 -16.99
N LEU A 158 -6.34 2.77 -15.78
CA LEU A 158 -7.03 2.14 -14.65
C LEU A 158 -8.51 1.87 -14.95
N GLY A 159 -9.22 2.82 -15.57
CA GLY A 159 -10.63 2.64 -15.94
C GLY A 159 -10.84 1.45 -16.89
N GLU A 160 -10.06 1.38 -17.96
CA GLU A 160 -10.14 0.28 -18.95
C GLU A 160 -9.84 -1.09 -18.31
N VAL A 161 -8.85 -1.15 -17.39
CA VAL A 161 -8.53 -2.40 -16.69
C VAL A 161 -9.65 -2.81 -15.73
N LEU A 162 -10.26 -1.87 -15.00
CA LEU A 162 -11.39 -2.17 -14.11
C LEU A 162 -12.63 -2.62 -14.90
N ASP A 163 -12.89 -2.03 -16.07
CA ASP A 163 -13.94 -2.50 -16.98
C ASP A 163 -13.66 -3.92 -17.47
N ARG A 164 -12.39 -4.25 -17.77
CA ARG A 164 -12.00 -5.63 -18.10
C ARG A 164 -12.18 -6.58 -16.92
N VAL A 165 -11.82 -6.17 -15.70
CA VAL A 165 -12.07 -6.94 -14.45
C VAL A 165 -13.57 -7.18 -14.26
N LYS A 166 -14.41 -6.21 -14.61
CA LYS A 166 -15.87 -6.34 -14.61
C LYS A 166 -16.34 -7.38 -15.63
N ALA A 167 -15.88 -7.24 -16.89
CA ALA A 167 -16.27 -8.12 -17.99
C ALA A 167 -15.86 -9.60 -17.74
N LEU A 168 -14.65 -9.83 -17.25
CA LEU A 168 -14.16 -11.17 -16.90
C LEU A 168 -14.82 -11.73 -15.63
N GLY A 169 -15.38 -10.84 -14.80
CA GLY A 169 -15.87 -11.20 -13.49
C GLY A 169 -17.27 -11.81 -13.46
N GLY A 170 -18.14 -11.42 -14.38
CA GLY A 170 -19.55 -11.87 -14.43
C GLY A 170 -20.42 -11.20 -13.37
N ASP A 171 -21.42 -11.93 -12.83
CA ASP A 171 -22.47 -11.50 -11.87
C ASP A 171 -21.97 -11.02 -10.49
N ARG A 172 -20.82 -10.35 -10.46
CA ARG A 172 -20.20 -9.80 -9.26
C ARG A 172 -20.77 -8.44 -8.95
N ASP A 173 -20.70 -8.09 -7.67
CA ASP A 173 -21.03 -6.76 -7.21
C ASP A 173 -20.00 -5.74 -7.70
N ALA A 174 -20.34 -5.05 -8.79
CA ALA A 174 -19.46 -4.08 -9.43
C ALA A 174 -19.21 -2.83 -8.55
N ARG A 175 -19.94 -2.66 -7.43
CA ARG A 175 -19.68 -1.58 -6.47
C ARG A 175 -18.26 -1.65 -5.92
N TRP A 176 -17.71 -2.85 -5.72
CA TRP A 176 -16.32 -3.02 -5.30
C TRP A 176 -15.33 -2.33 -6.24
N LEU A 177 -15.53 -2.44 -7.55
CA LEU A 177 -14.64 -1.83 -8.55
C LEU A 177 -14.79 -0.31 -8.57
N ALA A 178 -16.01 0.19 -8.42
CA ALA A 178 -16.27 1.63 -8.32
C ALA A 178 -15.59 2.24 -7.07
N HIS A 179 -15.69 1.57 -5.92
CA HIS A 179 -15.02 2.00 -4.70
C HIS A 179 -13.49 1.90 -4.81
N ALA A 180 -12.96 0.84 -5.44
CA ALA A 180 -11.53 0.73 -5.70
C ALA A 180 -11.01 1.91 -6.55
N TYR A 181 -11.76 2.30 -7.58
CA TYR A 181 -11.44 3.47 -8.41
C TYR A 181 -11.48 4.76 -7.60
N GLN A 182 -12.56 5.00 -6.85
CA GLN A 182 -12.73 6.21 -6.03
C GLN A 182 -11.63 6.36 -4.98
N GLU A 183 -11.31 5.30 -4.24
CA GLU A 183 -10.25 5.31 -3.24
C GLU A 183 -8.87 5.51 -3.90
N THR A 184 -8.66 5.01 -5.13
CA THR A 184 -7.41 5.27 -5.87
C THR A 184 -7.29 6.73 -6.29
N LEU A 185 -8.37 7.38 -6.76
CA LEU A 185 -8.35 8.81 -7.06
C LEU A 185 -8.06 9.65 -5.81
N PHE A 186 -8.57 9.21 -4.67
CA PHE A 186 -8.26 9.83 -3.38
C PHE A 186 -6.78 9.67 -3.01
N SER A 187 -6.23 8.46 -3.08
CA SER A 187 -4.81 8.19 -2.84
C SER A 187 -3.90 8.93 -3.84
N ALA A 188 -4.31 9.07 -5.10
CA ALA A 188 -3.54 9.80 -6.13
C ALA A 188 -3.35 11.28 -5.77
N ARG A 189 -4.39 11.95 -5.24
CA ARG A 189 -4.27 13.33 -4.73
C ARG A 189 -3.22 13.41 -3.63
N ILE A 190 -3.25 12.47 -2.68
CA ILE A 190 -2.30 12.40 -1.57
C ILE A 190 -0.87 12.23 -2.10
N GLN A 191 -0.62 11.19 -2.90
CA GLN A 191 0.70 10.82 -3.40
C GLN A 191 1.30 11.94 -4.28
N PHE A 192 0.47 12.60 -5.08
CA PHE A 192 0.87 13.76 -5.87
C PHE A 192 1.38 14.91 -4.98
N HIS A 193 0.63 15.25 -3.94
CA HIS A 193 1.02 16.31 -3.01
C HIS A 193 2.23 15.95 -2.16
N GLU A 194 2.41 14.67 -1.80
CA GLU A 194 3.64 14.21 -1.13
C GLU A 194 4.88 14.48 -2.00
N LYS A 195 4.80 14.18 -3.30
CA LYS A 195 5.92 14.40 -4.23
C LYS A 195 6.19 15.88 -4.45
N TRP A 196 5.13 16.66 -4.62
CA TRP A 196 5.24 18.12 -4.71
C TRP A 196 5.83 18.73 -3.42
N SER A 197 5.44 18.25 -2.23
CA SER A 197 6.01 18.72 -0.95
C SER A 197 7.51 18.46 -0.82
N THR A 198 8.04 17.50 -1.58
CA THR A 198 9.46 17.15 -1.65
C THR A 198 10.19 17.72 -2.86
N ALA A 199 9.51 18.46 -3.74
CA ALA A 199 10.14 19.20 -4.83
C ALA A 199 11.11 20.24 -4.23
N GLY A 200 12.22 20.52 -4.92
CA GLY A 200 13.42 21.16 -4.38
C GLY A 200 13.21 22.44 -3.55
N PRO A 201 14.25 22.92 -2.85
CA PRO A 201 14.16 23.99 -1.83
C PRO A 201 13.51 25.31 -2.32
N ASP A 202 13.43 25.55 -3.63
CA ASP A 202 12.78 26.73 -4.22
C ASP A 202 11.31 26.51 -4.64
N MET A 203 10.79 25.28 -4.52
CA MET A 203 9.45 24.85 -4.99
C MET A 203 8.49 24.43 -3.88
N ALA A 204 8.94 24.30 -2.62
CA ALA A 204 8.11 23.92 -1.48
C ALA A 204 8.12 25.02 -0.39
N PRO A 205 6.98 25.66 -0.08
CA PRO A 205 6.87 26.57 1.07
C PRO A 205 7.06 25.83 2.40
N GLU A 206 8.00 26.29 3.24
CA GLU A 206 8.14 25.83 4.63
C GLU A 206 6.80 25.98 5.38
N GLY A 207 6.26 24.89 5.93
CA GLY A 207 5.23 24.92 6.97
C GLY A 207 3.80 24.49 6.62
N ARG A 208 3.33 24.54 5.35
CA ARG A 208 1.98 24.01 4.99
C ARG A 208 2.02 22.60 4.40
N PHE A 209 3.10 22.24 3.72
CA PHE A 209 3.26 20.94 3.07
C PHE A 209 3.86 19.88 4.01
N ASP A 210 4.43 20.34 5.13
CA ASP A 210 4.61 19.54 6.33
C ASP A 210 3.31 18.92 6.82
N ALA A 211 2.11 19.42 6.48
CA ALA A 211 0.85 18.93 7.04
C ALA A 211 0.49 17.50 6.57
N ILE A 212 0.77 17.12 5.31
CA ILE A 212 0.58 15.74 4.86
C ILE A 212 1.57 14.82 5.59
N GLN A 213 2.81 15.27 5.75
CA GLN A 213 3.83 14.60 6.55
C GLN A 213 3.55 14.68 8.07
N ALA A 214 2.77 15.64 8.55
CA ALA A 214 2.47 15.86 9.96
C ALA A 214 1.47 14.83 10.47
N TYR A 215 0.60 14.32 9.59
CA TYR A 215 -0.19 13.13 9.89
C TYR A 215 0.68 11.86 10.04
N VAL A 216 1.82 11.78 9.36
CA VAL A 216 2.82 10.74 9.62
C VAL A 216 3.50 10.95 10.98
N ARG A 217 3.47 12.18 11.51
CA ARG A 217 3.96 12.56 12.86
C ARG A 217 2.86 12.52 13.93
N GLU A 218 1.65 12.04 13.62
CA GLU A 218 0.57 11.85 14.58
C GLU A 218 1.06 10.94 15.74
N PRO A 219 1.06 11.43 17.00
CA PRO A 219 1.60 10.68 18.13
C PRO A 219 0.77 9.45 18.49
N ASP A 220 -0.52 9.44 18.16
CA ASP A 220 -1.35 8.24 18.31
C ASP A 220 -1.11 7.25 17.16
N VAL A 221 -0.67 6.05 17.51
CA VAL A 221 -0.30 5.01 16.55
C VAL A 221 -1.49 4.59 15.67
N LEU A 222 -2.69 4.50 16.25
CA LEU A 222 -3.87 4.04 15.51
C LEU A 222 -4.31 5.11 14.51
N ARG A 223 -4.43 6.37 14.94
CA ARG A 223 -4.72 7.52 14.05
C ARG A 223 -3.69 7.65 12.94
N ALA A 224 -2.40 7.62 13.28
CA ALA A 224 -1.31 7.70 12.29
C ALA A 224 -1.42 6.59 11.24
N SER A 225 -1.77 5.36 11.67
CA SER A 225 -1.87 4.21 10.78
C SER A 225 -3.12 4.26 9.91
N ILE A 226 -4.28 4.67 10.47
CA ILE A 226 -5.51 4.93 9.70
C ILE A 226 -5.25 5.95 8.60
N VAL A 227 -4.56 7.05 8.91
CA VAL A 227 -4.26 8.06 7.88
C VAL A 227 -3.34 7.50 6.79
N ARG A 228 -2.35 6.69 7.15
CA ARG A 228 -1.44 6.06 6.18
C ARG A 228 -2.11 5.00 5.30
N THR A 229 -3.15 4.31 5.80
CA THR A 229 -3.94 3.36 5.01
C THR A 229 -4.53 4.01 3.75
N TYR A 230 -4.92 5.29 3.83
CA TYR A 230 -5.41 6.08 2.70
C TYR A 230 -4.33 6.53 1.70
N ALA A 231 -3.08 6.62 2.15
CA ALA A 231 -1.95 6.96 1.29
C ALA A 231 -1.37 5.73 0.58
N ALA A 232 -1.35 4.56 1.24
CA ALA A 232 -0.61 3.37 0.80
C ALA A 232 -1.39 2.37 -0.07
N GLU A 233 -2.42 2.84 -0.80
CA GLU A 233 -3.26 2.05 -1.73
C GLU A 233 -3.88 0.76 -1.13
N THR A 234 -3.85 0.60 0.19
CA THR A 234 -4.28 -0.65 0.86
C THR A 234 -5.78 -0.88 0.72
N LEU A 235 -6.58 0.17 0.89
CA LEU A 235 -8.03 0.10 0.71
C LEU A 235 -8.44 -0.25 -0.72
N PRO A 236 -8.03 0.46 -1.78
CA PRO A 236 -8.47 0.11 -3.14
C PRO A 236 -8.08 -1.32 -3.53
N VAL A 237 -6.91 -1.80 -3.12
CA VAL A 237 -6.51 -3.20 -3.33
C VAL A 237 -7.40 -4.17 -2.55
N LEU A 238 -7.78 -3.85 -1.31
CA LEU A 238 -8.69 -4.71 -0.54
C LEU A 238 -10.08 -4.81 -1.18
N HIS A 239 -10.58 -3.73 -1.81
CA HIS A 239 -11.83 -3.78 -2.59
C HIS A 239 -11.71 -4.72 -3.80
N LEU A 240 -10.57 -4.70 -4.50
CA LEU A 240 -10.28 -5.64 -5.58
C LEU A 240 -10.28 -7.11 -5.10
N ILE A 241 -9.71 -7.35 -3.92
CA ILE A 241 -9.68 -8.70 -3.31
C ILE A 241 -11.09 -9.14 -2.89
N ALA A 242 -11.90 -8.24 -2.31
CA ALA A 242 -13.30 -8.52 -1.96
C ALA A 242 -14.13 -8.90 -3.21
N TYR A 243 -13.93 -8.17 -4.32
CA TYR A 243 -14.51 -8.50 -5.61
C TYR A 243 -14.07 -9.88 -6.11
N TYR A 244 -12.78 -10.20 -5.97
CA TYR A 244 -12.23 -11.49 -6.40
C TYR A 244 -12.86 -12.67 -5.64
N PHE A 245 -13.04 -12.53 -4.33
CA PHE A 245 -13.65 -13.54 -3.47
C PHE A 245 -15.18 -13.51 -3.44
N ARG A 246 -15.82 -12.62 -4.22
CA ARG A 246 -17.27 -12.49 -4.35
C ARG A 246 -17.96 -12.20 -3.02
N LEU A 247 -17.36 -11.33 -2.21
CA LEU A 247 -17.99 -10.88 -0.99
C LEU A 247 -19.21 -10.00 -1.34
N PRO A 248 -20.39 -10.24 -0.74
CA PRO A 248 -21.52 -9.35 -0.90
C PRO A 248 -21.17 -7.97 -0.31
N PHE A 249 -21.38 -6.90 -1.08
CA PHE A 249 -20.99 -5.56 -0.63
C PHE A 249 -21.72 -5.13 0.64
N ASP A 250 -23.01 -5.47 0.75
CA ASP A 250 -23.86 -5.07 1.87
C ASP A 250 -23.60 -5.90 3.15
N ASP A 251 -22.97 -7.07 3.02
CA ASP A 251 -22.63 -7.95 4.15
C ASP A 251 -21.21 -7.69 4.70
N CYS A 252 -20.46 -6.79 4.05
CA CYS A 252 -19.11 -6.44 4.46
C CYS A 252 -19.10 -5.36 5.54
N ASP A 253 -18.47 -5.69 6.66
CA ASP A 253 -18.27 -4.75 7.75
C ASP A 253 -17.17 -3.72 7.41
N TRP A 254 -17.53 -2.44 7.36
CA TRP A 254 -16.58 -1.35 7.10
C TRP A 254 -15.44 -1.29 8.13
N ALA A 255 -15.73 -1.59 9.41
CA ALA A 255 -14.70 -1.61 10.44
C ALA A 255 -13.64 -2.69 10.18
N SER A 256 -14.03 -3.81 9.56
CA SER A 256 -13.10 -4.87 9.14
C SER A 256 -12.20 -4.42 7.99
N PHE A 257 -12.72 -3.66 7.01
CA PHE A 257 -11.92 -3.05 5.93
C PHE A 257 -10.86 -2.10 6.47
N VAL A 258 -11.28 -1.18 7.35
CA VAL A 258 -10.39 -0.21 8.00
C VAL A 258 -9.35 -0.95 8.83
N SER A 259 -9.77 -1.88 9.69
CA SER A 259 -8.87 -2.68 10.50
C SER A 259 -7.83 -3.42 9.66
N ALA A 260 -8.24 -3.99 8.53
CA ALA A 260 -7.35 -4.75 7.66
C ALA A 260 -6.35 -3.87 6.93
N GLY A 261 -6.79 -2.70 6.45
CA GLY A 261 -5.89 -1.70 5.87
C GLY A 261 -4.86 -1.21 6.90
N VAL A 262 -5.31 -0.88 8.12
CA VAL A 262 -4.44 -0.44 9.22
C VAL A 262 -3.44 -1.52 9.61
N ALA A 263 -3.91 -2.76 9.78
CA ALA A 263 -3.06 -3.89 10.13
C ALA A 263 -2.04 -4.20 9.03
N GLN A 264 -2.43 -4.10 7.75
CA GLN A 264 -1.52 -4.24 6.62
C GLN A 264 -0.41 -3.17 6.66
N THR A 265 -0.77 -1.89 6.88
CA THR A 265 0.21 -0.80 6.98
C THR A 265 1.16 -1.02 8.17
N LEU A 266 0.62 -1.37 9.34
CA LEU A 266 1.41 -1.64 10.54
C LEU A 266 2.34 -2.83 10.37
N GLY A 267 1.85 -3.95 9.82
CA GLY A 267 2.66 -5.14 9.62
C GLY A 267 3.72 -4.95 8.55
N MET A 268 3.45 -4.16 7.50
CA MET A 268 4.48 -3.73 6.54
C MET A 268 5.57 -2.89 7.20
N ASP A 269 5.21 -1.94 8.05
CA ASP A 269 6.19 -1.15 8.79
C ASP A 269 7.02 -2.04 9.73
N ILE A 270 6.39 -2.95 10.48
CA ILE A 270 7.08 -3.91 11.36
C ILE A 270 8.08 -4.75 10.56
N SER A 271 7.64 -5.28 9.41
CA SER A 271 8.47 -6.05 8.50
C SER A 271 9.67 -5.22 8.00
N LYS A 272 9.45 -3.96 7.60
CA LYS A 272 10.51 -3.03 7.18
C LYS A 272 11.54 -2.75 8.27
N ASP A 273 11.11 -2.55 9.53
CA ASP A 273 12.04 -2.30 10.65
C ASP A 273 12.88 -3.55 10.96
N GLN A 274 12.27 -4.74 10.98
CA GLN A 274 12.96 -6.01 11.21
C GLN A 274 14.00 -6.30 10.13
N HIS A 275 13.74 -5.87 8.89
CA HIS A 275 14.61 -6.09 7.74
C HIS A 275 15.52 -4.89 7.41
N GLY A 276 15.52 -3.84 8.24
CA GLY A 276 16.40 -2.69 8.08
C GLY A 276 16.11 -1.83 6.84
N VAL A 277 14.90 -1.91 6.28
CA VAL A 277 14.47 -1.04 5.15
C VAL A 277 14.32 0.41 5.64
N GLY A 278 13.77 0.61 6.84
CA GLY A 278 13.56 1.93 7.46
C GLY A 278 14.84 2.68 7.86
N VAL A 279 16.03 2.15 7.55
CA VAL A 279 17.31 2.87 7.74
C VAL A 279 17.52 3.93 6.65
N LYS A 280 16.93 3.74 5.46
CA LYS A 280 17.10 4.64 4.30
C LYS A 280 15.83 5.39 3.89
N GLU A 281 14.67 4.96 4.37
CA GLU A 281 13.37 5.62 4.17
C GLU A 281 12.75 5.98 5.53
N PRO A 282 12.21 7.20 5.72
CA PRO A 282 11.41 7.50 6.91
C PRO A 282 10.18 6.58 6.95
N THR A 283 9.99 5.88 8.07
CA THR A 283 8.81 5.03 8.34
C THR A 283 8.14 5.49 9.64
N ASN A 284 7.01 4.89 10.05
CA ASN A 284 6.41 5.14 11.38
C ASN A 284 7.36 4.83 12.55
N PHE A 285 8.51 4.18 12.29
CA PHE A 285 9.56 3.95 13.28
C PHE A 285 10.56 5.12 13.39
N GLY A 286 10.39 6.19 12.61
CA GLY A 286 11.28 7.35 12.55
C GLY A 286 12.60 7.09 11.78
N VAL A 287 13.44 8.11 11.67
CA VAL A 287 14.87 7.94 11.32
C VAL A 287 15.52 7.26 12.53
N ARG A 288 16.30 6.19 12.38
CA ARG A 288 17.11 5.65 13.51
C ARG A 288 18.28 6.59 13.79
N PRO A 289 18.44 7.18 14.99
CA PRO A 289 19.70 7.80 15.37
C PRO A 289 20.25 7.20 16.66
N ASP A 290 21.56 7.24 16.82
CA ASP A 290 22.34 6.72 17.95
C ASP A 290 22.00 7.35 19.34
N ARG A 291 20.92 8.13 19.48
CA ARG A 291 20.58 8.90 20.69
C ARG A 291 19.15 8.78 21.24
N HIS A 292 18.22 8.11 20.57
CA HIS A 292 16.80 8.02 21.00
C HIS A 292 16.30 6.59 21.24
N GLU A 293 17.12 5.72 21.82
CA GLU A 293 16.80 4.28 21.98
C GLU A 293 15.52 4.00 22.80
N GLN A 294 15.29 4.73 23.90
CA GLN A 294 14.13 4.47 24.78
C GLN A 294 12.79 4.94 24.21
N GLN A 295 12.72 6.13 23.61
CA GLN A 295 11.49 6.63 22.98
C GLN A 295 11.11 5.78 21.76
N ASN A 296 12.11 5.34 20.98
CA ASN A 296 11.89 4.41 19.86
C ASN A 296 11.43 3.04 20.35
N ALA A 297 11.93 2.53 21.47
CA ALA A 297 11.48 1.27 22.05
C ALA A 297 10.00 1.34 22.51
N GLN A 298 9.61 2.40 23.21
CA GLN A 298 8.21 2.59 23.64
C GLN A 298 7.27 2.73 22.43
N HIS A 299 7.68 3.47 21.41
CA HIS A 299 6.91 3.61 20.17
C HIS A 299 6.76 2.28 19.42
N ARG A 300 7.85 1.51 19.30
CA ARG A 300 7.83 0.13 18.77
C ARG A 300 6.85 -0.75 19.54
N THR A 301 6.85 -0.71 20.86
CA THR A 301 5.91 -1.48 21.69
C THR A 301 4.46 -1.09 21.41
N ARG A 302 4.16 0.22 21.27
CA ARG A 302 2.81 0.68 20.92
C ARG A 302 2.37 0.17 19.54
N LEU A 303 3.23 0.24 18.52
CA LEU A 303 2.97 -0.31 17.18
C LEU A 303 2.62 -1.80 17.22
N HIS A 304 3.44 -2.60 17.89
CA HIS A 304 3.18 -4.04 18.02
C HIS A 304 1.89 -4.33 18.79
N ARG A 305 1.62 -3.60 19.89
CA ARG A 305 0.39 -3.77 20.67
C ARG A 305 -0.85 -3.46 19.82
N THR A 306 -0.86 -2.37 19.05
CA THR A 306 -2.00 -2.02 18.18
C THR A 306 -2.22 -3.09 17.11
N PHE A 307 -1.16 -3.59 16.47
CA PHE A 307 -1.26 -4.68 15.51
C PHE A 307 -1.87 -5.96 16.12
N LEU A 308 -1.48 -6.30 17.34
CA LEU A 308 -2.00 -7.47 18.04
C LEU A 308 -3.47 -7.31 18.43
N ARG A 309 -3.92 -6.11 18.84
CA ARG A 309 -5.35 -5.81 19.09
C ARG A 309 -6.20 -5.97 17.83
N LEU A 310 -5.70 -5.52 16.67
CA LEU A 310 -6.36 -5.73 15.37
C LEU A 310 -6.42 -7.21 14.99
N THR A 311 -5.37 -7.97 15.29
CA THR A 311 -5.36 -9.42 15.06
C THR A 311 -6.38 -10.15 15.95
N ALA A 312 -6.55 -9.71 17.21
CA ALA A 312 -7.57 -10.22 18.11
C ALA A 312 -8.99 -9.91 17.60
N TYR A 313 -9.22 -8.70 17.07
CA TYR A 313 -10.49 -8.33 16.44
C TYR A 313 -10.90 -9.32 15.33
N PHE A 314 -9.98 -9.72 14.45
CA PHE A 314 -10.30 -10.69 13.40
C PHE A 314 -10.58 -12.11 13.92
N HIS A 315 -10.04 -12.47 15.08
CA HIS A 315 -10.29 -13.78 15.70
C HIS A 315 -11.71 -13.85 16.28
N ASP A 316 -12.17 -12.77 16.90
CA ASP A 316 -13.47 -12.70 17.56
C ASP A 316 -14.61 -12.45 16.56
N ALA A 317 -14.32 -11.73 15.48
CA ALA A 317 -15.21 -11.60 14.33
C ALA A 317 -15.25 -12.92 13.53
N THR A 318 -15.96 -13.94 14.02
CA THR A 318 -16.08 -15.22 13.31
C THR A 318 -17.21 -15.19 12.28
N ASP A 319 -16.90 -14.69 11.09
CA ASP A 319 -17.70 -14.89 9.87
C ASP A 319 -16.78 -14.81 8.63
N PHE A 320 -17.16 -15.47 7.55
CA PHE A 320 -16.37 -15.62 6.31
C PHE A 320 -15.57 -14.38 5.84
N PRO A 321 -16.10 -13.13 5.90
CA PRO A 321 -15.34 -11.93 5.53
C PRO A 321 -14.08 -11.70 6.38
N SER A 322 -14.10 -12.02 7.68
CA SER A 322 -12.94 -11.85 8.57
C SER A 322 -11.75 -12.70 8.17
N THR A 323 -11.97 -13.85 7.52
CA THR A 323 -10.87 -14.73 7.05
C THR A 323 -10.06 -14.08 5.93
N ILE A 324 -10.69 -13.31 5.05
CA ILE A 324 -10.00 -12.59 3.98
C ILE A 324 -9.26 -11.39 4.55
N TYR A 325 -9.89 -10.63 5.44
CA TYR A 325 -9.27 -9.50 6.14
C TYR A 325 -8.09 -9.93 7.01
N ASP A 326 -8.23 -11.01 7.77
CA ASP A 326 -7.16 -11.59 8.60
C ASP A 326 -5.97 -12.01 7.74
N ARG A 327 -6.23 -12.70 6.63
CA ARG A 327 -5.17 -13.09 5.68
C ARG A 327 -4.45 -11.88 5.12
N TYR A 328 -5.20 -10.93 4.58
CA TYR A 328 -4.64 -9.69 4.03
C TYR A 328 -3.77 -8.99 5.07
N SER A 329 -4.30 -8.82 6.28
CA SER A 329 -3.60 -8.18 7.40
C SER A 329 -2.31 -8.88 7.79
N ARG A 330 -2.29 -10.21 7.90
CA ARG A 330 -1.12 -10.97 8.38
C ARG A 330 -0.02 -11.12 7.34
N VAL A 331 -0.37 -11.17 6.06
CA VAL A 331 0.67 -11.38 5.03
C VAL A 331 1.63 -10.18 4.93
N SER A 332 1.19 -8.99 5.37
CA SER A 332 2.04 -7.79 5.53
C SER A 332 3.33 -8.02 6.32
N LEU A 333 3.33 -8.90 7.33
CA LEU A 333 4.53 -9.21 8.12
C LEU A 333 5.61 -9.90 7.28
N SER A 334 5.20 -10.55 6.20
CA SER A 334 6.08 -11.29 5.28
C SER A 334 6.51 -10.44 4.08
N TYR A 335 5.99 -9.21 3.92
CA TYR A 335 6.20 -8.39 2.73
C TYR A 335 7.67 -8.04 2.47
N ALA A 336 8.36 -7.47 3.45
CA ALA A 336 9.73 -7.01 3.26
C ALA A 336 10.72 -8.16 3.01
N ARG A 337 10.29 -9.40 3.26
CA ARG A 337 11.07 -10.61 3.11
C ARG A 337 10.98 -11.24 1.72
N PHE A 338 9.80 -11.21 1.10
CA PHE A 338 9.51 -11.98 -0.11
C PHE A 338 9.30 -11.14 -1.36
N VAL A 339 9.12 -9.83 -1.21
CA VAL A 339 8.90 -8.92 -2.34
C VAL A 339 10.21 -8.22 -2.65
N ASP A 340 10.66 -8.34 -3.90
CA ASP A 340 11.93 -7.77 -4.37
C ASP A 340 12.00 -6.27 -4.09
N ARG A 341 10.88 -5.55 -4.26
CA ARG A 341 10.73 -4.12 -3.97
C ARG A 341 11.41 -3.67 -2.67
N TYR A 342 11.27 -4.43 -1.59
CA TYR A 342 11.79 -4.01 -0.28
C TYR A 342 13.27 -4.36 -0.09
N ILE A 343 13.75 -5.42 -0.73
CA ILE A 343 15.18 -5.69 -0.85
C ILE A 343 15.85 -4.58 -1.66
N GLU A 344 15.21 -4.16 -2.77
CA GLU A 344 15.66 -3.04 -3.59
C GLU A 344 15.63 -1.71 -2.84
N ARG A 345 14.61 -1.44 -2.02
CA ARG A 345 14.56 -0.23 -1.16
C ARG A 345 15.64 -0.25 -0.09
N HIS A 346 15.97 -1.42 0.46
CA HIS A 346 17.11 -1.54 1.37
C HIS A 346 18.45 -1.29 0.66
N ASN A 347 18.64 -1.82 -0.55
CA ASN A 347 19.89 -1.72 -1.29
C ASN A 347 20.03 -0.44 -2.14
N MET A 348 18.92 0.26 -2.42
CA MET A 348 18.80 1.35 -3.39
C MET A 348 19.19 0.93 -4.83
N THR A 349 18.96 -0.33 -5.17
CA THR A 349 19.31 -0.90 -6.49
C THR A 349 18.21 -1.84 -6.97
N ARG A 350 17.99 -1.91 -8.28
CA ARG A 350 17.04 -2.87 -8.88
C ARG A 350 17.57 -4.29 -8.86
N LEU A 351 16.70 -5.24 -8.55
CA LEU A 351 16.99 -6.67 -8.68
C LEU A 351 16.55 -7.14 -10.07
N PRO A 352 17.37 -7.96 -10.76
CA PRO A 352 16.98 -8.50 -12.04
C PRO A 352 15.73 -9.38 -11.89
N THR A 353 14.78 -9.25 -12.82
CA THR A 353 13.63 -10.15 -12.87
C THR A 353 14.08 -11.49 -13.47
N THR A 354 14.03 -12.57 -12.68
CA THR A 354 14.57 -13.89 -13.06
C THR A 354 13.53 -15.01 -12.96
N GLY A 355 13.87 -16.19 -13.50
CA GLY A 355 12.99 -17.37 -13.46
C GLY A 355 11.76 -17.21 -14.34
N THR A 356 10.58 -17.56 -13.82
CA THR A 356 9.28 -17.46 -14.54
C THR A 356 8.62 -16.09 -14.41
N LEU A 357 9.16 -15.22 -13.56
CA LEU A 357 8.60 -13.91 -13.26
C LEU A 357 8.57 -12.96 -14.48
N PRO A 358 9.56 -12.94 -15.40
CA PRO A 358 9.49 -12.12 -16.61
C PRO A 358 8.29 -12.47 -17.50
N THR A 359 7.95 -13.76 -17.62
CA THR A 359 6.77 -14.22 -18.38
C THR A 359 5.50 -13.71 -17.73
N ALA A 360 5.33 -13.91 -16.42
CA ALA A 360 4.14 -13.44 -15.70
C ALA A 360 4.00 -11.91 -15.78
N VAL A 361 5.10 -11.17 -15.68
CA VAL A 361 5.11 -9.71 -15.85
C VAL A 361 4.67 -9.30 -17.25
N ASN A 362 5.16 -9.99 -18.29
CA ASN A 362 4.78 -9.72 -19.66
C ASN A 362 3.30 -10.06 -19.93
N ASP A 363 2.81 -11.16 -19.39
CA ASP A 363 1.39 -11.56 -19.53
C ASP A 363 0.48 -10.50 -18.89
N VAL A 364 0.80 -10.04 -17.68
CA VAL A 364 0.07 -8.95 -17.02
C VAL A 364 0.20 -7.63 -17.79
N LEU A 365 1.39 -7.29 -18.30
CA LEU A 365 1.59 -6.06 -19.07
C LEU A 365 0.75 -6.02 -20.34
N THR A 366 0.66 -7.15 -21.03
CA THR A 366 -0.02 -7.28 -22.33
C THR A 366 -1.47 -7.74 -22.23
N GLY A 367 -1.96 -8.05 -21.02
CA GLY A 367 -3.33 -8.49 -20.79
C GLY A 367 -3.64 -9.89 -21.32
N ARG A 368 -2.63 -10.77 -21.40
CA ARG A 368 -2.74 -12.13 -21.94
C ARG A 368 -3.12 -13.17 -20.89
#